data_AF-A0AAU5BNU1-F1
#
_entry.id   AF-A0AAU5BNU1-F1
#
_cell.length_a   1.000
_cell.length_b   1.000
_cell.length_c   1.000
_cell.angle_alpha   90.00
_cell.angle_beta   90.00
_cell.angle_gamma   90.00
#
_symmetry.space_group_name_H-M   'P 1'
#
loop_
_entity.id
_entity.type
_entity.pdbx_description
1 polymer ?
#
loop_
_entity_poly.entity_id
_entity_poly.type
_entity_poly.pdbx_seq_one_letter_code
_entity_poly.pdbx_strand_id
1 'polypeptide(L)' 'MTVEVALSVMASARVEHLLVCDNDGSRTGMVTMAGLAAVRDGAAYTDRIQLRDILVDDRDGTSSPLALVH' A
#
# COMPACT_ATOMS: atom_id res chain seq x y z
N MET A 1 1.32 5.91 8.41
CA MET A 1 0.41 4.75 8.54
C MET A 1 1.13 3.53 8.00
N THR A 2 1.17 2.43 8.76
CA THR A 2 1.78 1.15 8.33
C THR A 2 0.79 0.30 7.52
N VAL A 3 1.30 -0.73 6.84
CA VAL A 3 0.48 -1.68 6.07
C VAL A 3 -0.51 -2.42 6.97
N GLU A 4 -0.10 -2.85 8.15
CA GLU A 4 -0.97 -3.59 9.08
C GLU A 4 -2.18 -2.77 9.56
N VAL A 5 -1.95 -1.50 9.89
CA VAL A 5 -3.02 -0.57 10.27
C VAL A 5 -3.95 -0.34 9.09
N ALA A 6 -3.41 -0.23 7.87
CA ALA A 6 -4.20 -0.05 6.66
C ALA A 6 -5.11 -1.25 6.38
N LEU A 7 -4.56 -2.47 6.43
CA LEU A 7 -5.33 -3.69 6.28
C LEU A 7 -6.44 -3.80 7.34
N SER A 8 -6.13 -3.47 8.59
CA SER A 8 -7.10 -3.50 9.69
C SER A 8 -8.24 -2.48 9.48
N VAL A 9 -7.90 -1.27 9.04
CA VAL A 9 -8.88 -0.21 8.73
C VAL A 9 -9.76 -0.61 7.55
N MET A 10 -9.16 -1.13 6.47
CA MET A 10 -9.87 -1.57 5.27
C MET A 10 -10.82 -2.72 5.57
N ALA A 11 -10.39 -3.70 6.36
CA ALA A 11 -11.23 -4.80 6.83
C ALA A 11 -12.39 -4.29 7.70
N SER A 12 -12.12 -3.36 8.61
CA SER A 12 -13.14 -2.78 9.50
C SER A 12 -14.17 -1.93 8.75
N ALA A 13 -13.72 -1.16 7.78
CA ALA A 13 -14.57 -0.29 6.96
C ALA A 13 -15.21 -1.02 5.76
N ARG A 14 -14.83 -2.27 5.50
CA ARG A 14 -15.25 -3.07 4.34
C ARG A 14 -15.01 -2.34 3.02
N VAL A 15 -13.86 -1.68 2.91
CA VAL A 15 -13.43 -0.98 1.70
C VAL A 15 -12.23 -1.70 1.09
N GLU A 16 -12.21 -1.73 -0.23
CA GLU A 16 -11.14 -2.40 -0.98
C GLU A 16 -9.99 -1.46 -1.33
N HIS A 17 -10.18 -0.14 -1.16
CA HIS A 17 -9.25 0.90 -1.57
C HIS A 17 -9.15 2.00 -0.52
N LEU A 18 -7.95 2.50 -0.25
CA LEU A 18 -7.71 3.64 0.62
C LEU A 18 -6.95 4.72 -0.16
N LEU A 19 -7.42 5.96 -0.05
CA LEU A 19 -6.69 7.13 -0.53
C LEU A 19 -5.66 7.53 0.52
N VAL A 20 -4.40 7.61 0.10
CA VAL A 20 -3.34 8.13 0.95
C VAL A 20 -3.19 9.61 0.62
N CYS A 21 -3.37 10.45 1.63
CA CYS A 21 -3.02 11.85 1.58
C CYS A 21 -1.73 12.07 2.38
N ASP A 22 -0.89 13.00 1.92
CA ASP A 22 0.22 13.47 2.75
C ASP A 22 -0.28 14.33 3.92
N ASN A 23 0.65 14.81 4.75
CA ASN A 23 0.38 15.74 5.83
C ASN A 23 -0.25 17.06 5.34
N ASP A 24 -0.05 17.40 4.08
CA ASP A 24 -0.66 18.57 3.41
C ASP A 24 -2.11 18.33 2.94
N GLY A 25 -2.66 17.12 3.12
CA GLY A 25 -3.98 16.75 2.59
C GLY A 25 -3.97 16.46 1.08
N SER A 26 -2.86 16.74 0.40
CA SER A 26 -2.63 16.37 -1.00
C SER A 26 -2.65 14.86 -1.19
N ARG A 27 -3.44 14.38 -2.15
CA ARG A 27 -3.53 12.96 -2.48
C ARG A 27 -2.20 12.46 -3.03
N THR A 28 -1.51 11.64 -2.26
CA THR A 28 -0.24 11.02 -2.62
C THR A 28 -0.41 9.63 -3.20
N GLY A 29 -1.59 9.03 -3.18
CA GLY A 29 -1.79 7.76 -3.86
C GLY A 29 -3.10 7.09 -3.54
N MET A 30 -3.31 5.95 -4.19
CA MET A 30 -4.35 5.00 -3.84
C MET A 30 -3.68 3.67 -3.57
N VAL A 31 -4.03 3.02 -2.47
CA VAL A 31 -3.61 1.66 -2.16
C VAL A 31 -4.82 0.74 -2.20
N THR A 32 -4.63 -0.49 -2.68
CA THR A 32 -5.67 -1.52 -2.75
C THR A 32 -5.39 -2.60 -1.71
N MET A 33 -6.44 -3.27 -1.22
CA MET A 33 -6.28 -4.35 -0.25
C MET A 33 -5.39 -5.47 -0.82
N ALA A 34 -5.60 -5.83 -2.09
CA ALA A 34 -4.79 -6.83 -2.78
C ALA A 34 -3.31 -6.39 -2.93
N GLY A 35 -3.05 -5.12 -3.25
CA GLY A 35 -1.69 -4.60 -3.34
C GLY A 35 -0.97 -4.61 -2.00
N LEU A 36 -1.65 -4.23 -0.92
CA LEU A 36 -1.09 -4.29 0.43
C LEU A 36 -0.83 -5.74 0.90
N ALA A 37 -1.71 -6.67 0.54
CA ALA A 37 -1.51 -8.09 0.82
C ALA A 37 -0.28 -8.64 0.07
N ALA A 38 -0.12 -8.29 -1.22
CA ALA A 38 1.03 -8.69 -2.02
C ALA A 38 2.34 -8.11 -1.47
N VAL A 39 2.34 -6.84 -1.04
CA VAL A 39 3.50 -6.22 -0.39
C VAL A 39 3.84 -6.95 0.90
N ARG A 40 2.84 -7.27 1.74
CA ARG A 40 3.06 -8.00 3.00
C ARG A 40 3.64 -9.40 2.79
N ASP A 41 3.27 -10.06 1.70
CA ASP A 41 3.78 -11.39 1.32
C ASP A 41 5.22 -11.34 0.77
N GLY A 42 5.68 -10.13 0.38
CA GLY A 42 7.01 -9.93 -0.19
C GLY A 42 8.15 -10.05 0.82
N ALA A 43 9.27 -10.64 0.38
CA ALA A 43 10.47 -10.85 1.20
C ALA A 43 11.16 -9.55 1.68
N ALA A 44 10.91 -8.44 1.01
CA ALA A 44 11.41 -7.12 1.39
C ALA A 44 10.54 -6.43 2.46
N TYR A 45 9.37 -7.00 2.79
CA TYR A 45 8.47 -6.40 3.75
C TYR A 45 9.05 -6.46 5.16
N THR A 46 9.08 -5.29 5.80
CA THR A 46 9.29 -5.18 7.22
C THR A 46 8.09 -4.49 7.82
N ASP A 47 7.75 -4.83 9.07
CA ASP A 47 6.67 -4.17 9.79
C ASP A 47 6.83 -2.64 9.91
N ARG A 48 8.06 -2.16 9.70
CA ARG A 48 8.40 -0.74 9.72
C ARG A 48 8.04 0.01 8.45
N ILE A 49 7.67 -0.69 7.37
CA ILE A 49 7.32 -0.06 6.10
C ILE A 49 6.00 0.72 6.26
N GLN A 50 6.05 1.99 5.87
CA GLN A 50 4.87 2.87 5.85
C GLN A 50 4.23 2.89 4.46
N LEU A 51 2.92 3.15 4.39
CA LEU A 51 2.19 3.27 3.11
C LEU A 51 2.82 4.29 2.15
N ARG A 52 3.37 5.38 2.68
CA ARG A 52 4.03 6.41 1.88
C ARG A 52 5.30 5.92 1.19
N ASP A 53 6.00 4.96 1.81
CA ASP A 53 7.25 4.39 1.30
C ASP A 53 6.96 3.47 0.11
N ILE A 54 5.90 2.66 0.23
CA ILE A 54 5.36 1.80 -0.85
C ILE A 54 4.91 2.64 -2.05
N LEU A 55 4.24 3.77 -1.79
CA LEU A 55 3.80 4.69 -2.84
C LEU A 55 4.94 5.50 -3.47
N VAL A 56 6.08 5.62 -2.81
CA VAL A 56 7.28 6.26 -3.39
C VAL A 56 8.04 5.23 -4.24
N ASP A 57 8.14 3.99 -3.78
CA ASP A 57 8.75 2.88 -4.51
C ASP A 57 7.96 2.48 -5.78
N ASP A 58 6.61 2.51 -5.72
CA ASP A 58 5.75 2.32 -6.90
C ASP A 58 5.97 3.40 -7.97
N ARG A 59 6.25 4.64 -7.56
CA ARG A 59 6.57 5.74 -8.49
C ARG A 59 7.96 5.61 -9.12
N ASP A 60 8.90 4.97 -8.44
CA ASP A 60 10.27 4.74 -8.93
C ASP A 60 10.35 3.48 -9.83
N GLY A 61 9.26 2.73 -9.98
CA GLY A 61 9.12 1.66 -10.97
C GLY A 61 10.00 0.42 -10.72
N THR A 62 10.67 0.31 -9.57
CA THR A 62 11.65 -0.77 -9.30
C THR A 62 11.12 -1.95 -8.51
N SER A 63 9.88 -1.92 -8.01
CA SER A 63 9.25 -3.08 -7.38
C SER A 63 7.94 -3.42 -8.07
N SER A 64 8.07 -4.14 -9.19
CA SER A 64 6.95 -4.90 -9.75
C SER A 64 6.79 -6.21 -8.98
N PRO A 65 5.67 -6.39 -8.26
CA PRO A 65 5.01 -7.69 -8.21
C PRO A 65 3.56 -7.60 -8.69
N LEU A 66 3.23 -6.68 -9.60
CA LEU A 66 1.93 -6.68 -10.29
C LEU A 66 2.10 -6.87 -11.80
N ALA A 67 2.86 -7.89 -12.19
CA ALA A 67 2.55 -8.60 -13.42
C ALA A 67 1.33 -9.49 -13.14
N LEU A 68 0.15 -8.87 -13.14
CA LEU A 68 -1.11 -9.59 -13.25
C LEU A 68 -1.14 -10.21 -14.66
N VAL A 69 -0.71 -11.46 -14.75
CA VAL A 69 -0.92 -12.29 -15.93
C VAL A 69 -2.42 -12.56 -16.06
N HIS A 70 -2.98 -12.22 -17.21
CA HIS A 70 -4.29 -12.67 -17.67
C HIS A 70 -4.11 -13.45 -18.97
#